data_AF-A0A939YWR8-F1
#
_entry.id   AF-A0A939YWR8-F1
#
_cell.length_a   1.000
_cell.length_b   1.000
_cell.length_c   1.000
_cell.angle_alpha   90.00
_cell.angle_beta   90.00
_cell.angle_gamma   90.00
#
_symmetry.space_group_name_H-M   'P 1'
#
loop_
_entity.id
_entity.type
_entity.pdbx_description
1 polymer ?
#
loop_
_entity_poly.entity_id
_entity_poly.type
_entity_poly.pdbx_seq_one_letter_code
_entity_poly.pdbx_strand_id
1 'polypeptide(L)'
;MKIYVINKKKSRKYDSQACAKAVADIRLEYEPSGKPAALREENEPPLFVSVSDTKNRWAMLTADRPCGLDVEENSRSLSAATAKKLHPLEQQYLSGLEPLSSEWRAEFLNIWVRKEAYMKYCGEGLRMGLGKFSVLDEKLAYAQQICAKNHPAAYVASVEILPGLTAAACCEVAFDAPEIIECDYAGESERDVMDEAVDLLTARSLTKAELAKKLKSKGFGPPEIEAAAQRLEELGYVDDASFAARYAADAARKGKGKLRIARELAQKGLDAHAAKEAIDALAAEEDVLSERERAMAEAQKMLRGERPDEKTLARIARRLSSQGYEPSVIWDVISKIR
;
A
#
# COMPACT_ATOMS: atom_id res chain seq x y z
N MET A 1 -31.76 -11.41 5.89
CA MET A 1 -30.39 -10.85 5.99
C MET A 1 -30.46 -9.38 5.67
N LYS A 2 -29.67 -8.54 6.36
CA LYS A 2 -29.63 -7.09 6.11
C LYS A 2 -28.19 -6.61 5.99
N ILE A 3 -27.91 -5.73 5.05
CA ILE A 3 -26.62 -5.04 4.91
C ILE A 3 -26.82 -3.56 5.21
N TYR A 4 -26.21 -3.10 6.30
CA TYR A 4 -26.14 -1.69 6.64
C TYR A 4 -24.93 -1.06 5.96
N VAL A 5 -25.10 0.12 5.36
CA VAL A 5 -24.06 0.79 4.58
C VAL A 5 -23.94 2.24 4.99
N ILE A 6 -22.72 2.68 5.26
CA ILE A 6 -22.40 4.06 5.61
C ILE A 6 -21.51 4.66 4.52
N ASN A 7 -21.93 5.82 4.01
CA ASN A 7 -21.11 6.66 3.14
C ASN A 7 -20.12 7.47 4.00
N LYS A 8 -18.83 7.16 3.92
CA LYS A 8 -17.80 7.83 4.71
C LYS A 8 -17.57 9.25 4.20
N LYS A 9 -17.56 10.24 5.10
CA LYS A 9 -17.45 11.66 4.72
C LYS A 9 -16.03 12.08 4.33
N LYS A 10 -15.01 11.29 4.66
CA LYS A 10 -13.59 11.46 4.29
C LYS A 10 -12.94 10.07 4.32
N SER A 11 -11.98 9.79 3.44
CA SER A 11 -11.22 8.53 3.38
C SER A 11 -10.52 8.21 4.70
N ARG A 12 -11.26 7.65 5.65
CA ARG A 12 -10.88 7.47 7.05
C ARG A 12 -11.46 6.16 7.53
N LYS A 13 -10.77 5.53 8.47
CA LYS A 13 -11.27 4.33 9.12
C LYS A 13 -12.40 4.71 10.06
N TYR A 14 -13.49 3.98 9.95
CA TYR A 14 -14.64 4.18 10.83
C TYR A 14 -14.56 3.12 11.92
N ASP A 15 -14.72 3.53 13.18
CA ASP A 15 -14.78 2.58 14.27
C ASP A 15 -16.01 1.70 14.10
N SER A 16 -15.78 0.39 13.94
CA SER A 16 -16.85 -0.55 13.58
C SER A 16 -17.82 -0.79 14.72
N GLN A 17 -17.37 -0.66 15.98
CA GLN A 17 -18.23 -0.71 17.15
C GLN A 17 -19.21 0.47 17.16
N ALA A 18 -18.70 1.68 16.95
CA ALA A 18 -19.47 2.91 16.90
C ALA A 18 -20.45 2.91 15.72
N CYS A 19 -20.01 2.40 14.56
CA CYS A 19 -20.88 2.24 13.39
C CYS A 19 -22.01 1.24 13.66
N ALA A 20 -21.69 0.03 14.12
CA ALA A 20 -22.68 -1.00 14.40
C ALA A 20 -23.70 -0.54 15.44
N LYS A 21 -23.25 0.17 16.49
CA LYS A 21 -24.13 0.76 17.50
C LYS A 21 -25.01 1.86 16.92
N ALA A 22 -24.47 2.72 16.05
CA ALA A 22 -25.22 3.82 15.49
C ALA A 22 -26.28 3.37 14.46
N VAL A 23 -25.98 2.37 13.62
CA VAL A 23 -26.86 1.99 12.50
C VAL A 23 -27.87 0.91 12.84
N ALA A 24 -27.58 0.08 13.85
CA ALA A 24 -28.39 -1.10 14.17
C ALA A 24 -28.54 -1.35 15.68
N ASP A 25 -28.03 -0.46 16.53
CA ASP A 25 -27.96 -0.62 17.99
C ASP A 25 -27.13 -1.82 18.48
N ILE A 26 -26.31 -2.41 17.61
CA ILE A 26 -25.52 -3.62 17.88
C ILE A 26 -24.21 -3.28 18.58
N ARG A 27 -23.89 -4.02 19.66
CA ARG A 27 -22.55 -4.04 20.26
C ARG A 27 -21.76 -5.20 19.69
N LEU A 28 -20.53 -4.96 19.26
CA LEU A 28 -19.59 -5.99 18.81
C LEU A 28 -18.63 -6.37 19.94
N GLU A 29 -18.21 -7.64 19.91
CA GLU A 29 -17.02 -8.16 20.55
C GLU A 29 -16.10 -8.75 19.47
N TYR A 30 -14.80 -8.74 19.71
CA TYR A 30 -13.82 -9.24 18.75
C TYR A 30 -13.15 -10.49 19.29
N GLU A 31 -13.19 -11.56 18.49
CA GLU A 31 -12.41 -12.76 18.76
C GLU A 31 -10.91 -12.47 18.65
N PRO A 32 -10.03 -13.31 19.22
CA PRO A 32 -8.57 -13.20 19.02
C PRO A 32 -8.14 -13.24 17.54
N SER A 33 -8.98 -13.78 16.65
CA SER A 33 -8.83 -13.79 15.20
C SER A 33 -9.06 -12.41 14.55
N GLY A 34 -9.66 -11.46 15.27
CA GLY A 34 -10.13 -10.17 14.77
C GLY A 34 -11.52 -10.21 14.16
N LYS A 35 -12.22 -11.35 14.19
CA LYS A 35 -13.60 -11.47 13.68
C LYS A 35 -14.60 -10.81 14.66
N PRO A 36 -15.49 -9.93 14.18
CA PRO A 36 -16.54 -9.36 15.02
C PRO A 36 -17.66 -10.37 15.27
N ALA A 37 -18.19 -10.38 16.48
CA ALA A 37 -19.41 -11.08 16.89
C ALA A 37 -20.37 -10.08 17.54
N ALA A 38 -21.68 -10.21 17.31
CA ALA A 38 -22.65 -9.38 18.01
C ALA A 38 -22.84 -9.89 19.44
N LEU A 39 -22.75 -8.99 20.41
CA LEU A 39 -23.10 -9.27 21.79
C LEU A 39 -24.63 -9.37 21.91
N ARG A 40 -25.11 -10.46 22.48
CA ARG A 40 -26.54 -10.76 22.68
C ARG A 40 -26.77 -11.16 24.13
N GLU A 41 -27.93 -10.82 24.68
CA GLU A 41 -28.34 -11.34 25.98
C GLU A 41 -28.72 -12.83 25.88
N GLU A 42 -28.69 -13.56 27.00
CA GLU A 42 -28.87 -15.03 27.04
C GLU A 42 -30.21 -15.50 26.45
N ASN A 43 -31.25 -14.65 26.47
CA ASN A 43 -32.58 -14.95 25.95
C ASN A 43 -32.83 -14.42 24.53
N GLU A 44 -31.86 -13.72 23.95
CA GLU A 44 -32.00 -13.16 22.61
C GLU A 44 -31.61 -14.17 21.53
N PRO A 45 -32.27 -14.16 20.36
CA PRO A 45 -31.86 -15.00 19.25
C PRO A 45 -30.43 -14.63 18.78
N PRO A 46 -29.65 -15.63 18.32
CA PRO A 46 -28.30 -15.39 17.85
C PRO A 46 -28.31 -14.43 16.66
N LEU A 47 -27.31 -13.55 16.63
CA LEU A 47 -27.11 -12.59 15.56
C LEU A 47 -25.65 -12.65 15.12
N PHE A 48 -25.44 -12.97 13.85
CA PHE A 48 -24.12 -13.02 13.25
C PHE A 48 -23.87 -11.77 12.44
N VAL A 49 -22.63 -11.30 12.49
CA VAL A 49 -22.21 -10.06 11.84
C VAL A 49 -20.95 -10.31 11.02
N SER A 50 -20.86 -9.64 9.88
CA SER A 50 -19.61 -9.54 9.12
C SER A 50 -19.45 -8.11 8.64
N VAL A 51 -18.30 -7.52 8.96
CA VAL A 51 -17.99 -6.13 8.60
C VAL A 51 -17.02 -6.11 7.42
N SER A 52 -17.27 -5.17 6.50
CA SER A 52 -16.34 -4.79 5.45
C SER A 52 -16.12 -3.28 5.48
N ASP A 53 -14.87 -2.87 5.45
CA ASP A 53 -14.48 -1.46 5.49
C ASP A 53 -13.65 -1.15 4.25
N THR A 54 -14.09 -0.15 3.48
CA THR A 54 -13.37 0.39 2.32
C THR A 54 -12.99 1.85 2.57
N LYS A 55 -12.23 2.42 1.63
CA LYS A 55 -11.83 3.83 1.65
C LYS A 55 -13.03 4.77 1.85
N ASN A 56 -14.15 4.54 1.16
CA ASN A 56 -15.28 5.47 1.16
C ASN A 56 -16.57 4.87 1.73
N ARG A 57 -16.57 3.59 2.11
CA ARG A 57 -17.75 2.88 2.61
C ARG A 57 -17.41 2.05 3.83
N TRP A 58 -18.37 1.94 4.72
CA TRP A 58 -18.39 0.90 5.73
C TRP A 58 -19.67 0.10 5.54
N ALA A 59 -19.59 -1.23 5.60
CA ALA A 59 -20.73 -2.09 5.44
C ALA A 59 -20.74 -3.21 6.49
N MET A 60 -21.93 -3.56 6.99
CA MET A 60 -22.11 -4.66 7.93
C MET A 60 -23.29 -5.53 7.50
N LEU A 61 -23.01 -6.80 7.25
CA LEU A 61 -24.03 -7.83 7.08
C LEU A 61 -24.48 -8.34 8.45
N THR A 62 -25.79 -8.52 8.60
CA THR A 62 -26.42 -9.19 9.73
C THR A 62 -27.27 -10.37 9.26
N ALA A 63 -27.17 -11.49 10.00
CA ALA A 63 -27.90 -12.71 9.73
C ALA A 63 -28.23 -13.47 11.03
N ASP A 64 -29.21 -14.36 10.97
CA ASP A 64 -29.60 -15.26 12.08
C ASP A 64 -28.73 -16.54 12.12
N ARG A 65 -27.72 -16.63 11.26
CA ARG A 65 -26.79 -17.76 11.10
C ARG A 65 -25.43 -17.28 10.62
N PRO A 66 -24.35 -18.08 10.71
CA PRO A 66 -23.02 -17.66 10.31
C PRO A 66 -22.98 -17.08 8.89
N CYS A 67 -22.32 -15.94 8.75
CA CYS A 67 -22.27 -15.20 7.49
C CYS A 67 -20.91 -14.53 7.27
N GLY A 68 -20.62 -14.17 6.02
CA GLY A 68 -19.45 -13.39 5.63
C GLY A 68 -19.82 -12.37 4.56
N LEU A 69 -19.20 -11.19 4.62
CA LEU A 69 -19.39 -10.08 3.69
C LEU A 69 -18.04 -9.50 3.32
N ASP A 70 -17.83 -9.31 2.03
CA ASP A 70 -16.75 -8.48 1.52
C ASP A 70 -17.25 -7.48 0.50
N VAL A 71 -16.67 -6.28 0.54
CA VAL A 71 -17.05 -5.13 -0.27
C VAL A 71 -15.76 -4.42 -0.68
N GLU A 72 -15.63 -4.13 -1.97
CA GLU A 72 -14.46 -3.49 -2.56
C GLU A 72 -14.88 -2.37 -3.52
N GLU A 73 -14.07 -1.32 -3.61
CA GLU A 73 -14.29 -0.21 -4.54
C GLU A 73 -13.85 -0.64 -5.95
N ASN A 74 -14.69 -0.42 -6.97
CA ASN A 74 -14.33 -0.72 -8.37
C ASN A 74 -13.11 0.08 -8.85
N SER A 75 -12.86 1.23 -8.22
CA SER A 75 -11.71 2.10 -8.48
C SER A 75 -10.40 1.62 -7.83
N ARG A 76 -10.42 0.50 -7.08
CA ARG A 76 -9.23 -0.04 -6.42
C ARG A 76 -8.08 -0.27 -7.40
N SER A 77 -6.88 0.07 -6.96
CA SER A 77 -5.66 -0.24 -7.70
C SER A 77 -5.39 -1.75 -7.62
N LEU A 78 -5.15 -2.37 -8.78
CA LEU A 78 -4.95 -3.82 -8.92
C LEU A 78 -3.62 -4.10 -9.61
N SER A 79 -3.02 -5.23 -9.25
CA SER A 79 -1.84 -5.78 -9.91
C SER A 79 -2.17 -7.17 -10.44
N ALA A 80 -1.92 -7.39 -11.73
CA ALA A 80 -2.11 -8.69 -12.38
C ALA A 80 -1.27 -9.81 -11.73
N ALA A 81 -0.16 -9.46 -11.08
CA ALA A 81 0.66 -10.44 -10.36
C ALA A 81 -0.10 -11.10 -9.19
N THR A 82 -1.11 -10.44 -8.62
CA THR A 82 -1.92 -10.96 -7.52
C THR A 82 -2.75 -12.18 -7.96
N ALA A 83 -3.16 -12.23 -9.22
CA ALA A 83 -3.92 -13.35 -9.76
C ALA A 83 -3.15 -14.69 -9.66
N LYS A 84 -1.82 -14.66 -9.67
CA LYS A 84 -0.96 -15.84 -9.51
C LYS A 84 -1.11 -16.53 -8.13
N LYS A 85 -1.72 -15.86 -7.15
CA LYS A 85 -1.99 -16.39 -5.80
C LYS A 85 -3.36 -17.07 -5.69
N LEU A 86 -4.23 -16.92 -6.69
CA LEU A 86 -5.56 -17.53 -6.72
C LEU A 86 -5.48 -19.03 -7.01
N HIS A 87 -6.61 -19.74 -6.90
CA HIS A 87 -6.67 -21.15 -7.24
C HIS A 87 -6.48 -21.35 -8.76
N PRO A 88 -5.92 -22.49 -9.22
CA PRO A 88 -5.66 -22.73 -10.64
C PRO A 88 -6.86 -22.50 -11.57
N LEU A 89 -8.08 -22.82 -11.14
CA LEU A 89 -9.30 -22.55 -11.92
C LEU A 89 -9.54 -21.05 -12.17
N GLU A 90 -9.31 -20.20 -11.17
CA GLU A 90 -9.47 -18.75 -11.33
C GLU A 90 -8.33 -18.15 -12.15
N GLN A 91 -7.12 -18.69 -12.01
CA GLN A 91 -6.00 -18.32 -12.87
C GLN A 91 -6.29 -18.66 -14.33
N GLN A 92 -6.83 -19.85 -14.59
CA GLN A 92 -7.26 -20.28 -15.92
C GLN A 92 -8.37 -19.37 -16.46
N TYR A 93 -9.40 -19.10 -15.67
CA TYR A 93 -10.49 -18.21 -16.05
C TYR A 93 -9.99 -16.80 -16.44
N LEU A 94 -9.18 -16.18 -15.56
CA LEU A 94 -8.65 -14.83 -15.81
C LEU A 94 -7.62 -14.79 -16.94
N SER A 95 -6.95 -15.91 -17.27
CA SER A 95 -6.01 -15.97 -18.39
C SER A 95 -6.69 -15.83 -19.76
N GLY A 96 -8.01 -16.07 -19.83
CA GLY A 96 -8.81 -15.86 -21.03
C GLY A 96 -9.17 -14.40 -21.30
N LEU A 97 -8.85 -13.48 -20.38
CA LEU A 97 -9.19 -12.06 -20.46
C LEU A 97 -7.94 -11.20 -20.61
N GLU A 98 -8.06 -10.04 -21.28
CA GLU A 98 -6.94 -9.11 -21.41
C GLU A 98 -6.55 -8.54 -20.02
N PRO A 99 -5.30 -8.71 -19.55
CA PRO A 99 -4.91 -8.29 -18.21
C PRO A 99 -5.18 -6.81 -17.93
N LEU A 100 -5.79 -6.52 -16.79
CA LEU A 100 -6.13 -5.16 -16.32
C LEU A 100 -7.13 -4.38 -17.19
N SER A 101 -7.72 -5.00 -18.22
CA SER A 101 -8.90 -4.49 -18.92
C SER A 101 -10.10 -4.31 -17.96
N SER A 102 -11.09 -3.52 -18.35
CA SER A 102 -12.28 -3.29 -17.52
C SER A 102 -12.99 -4.60 -17.12
N GLU A 103 -13.11 -5.53 -18.07
CA GLU A 103 -13.71 -6.86 -17.84
C GLU A 103 -12.84 -7.69 -16.90
N TRP A 104 -11.54 -7.78 -17.14
CA TRP A 104 -10.61 -8.49 -16.26
C TRP A 104 -10.66 -7.95 -14.83
N ARG A 105 -10.74 -6.62 -14.66
CA ARG A 105 -10.81 -5.99 -13.33
C ARG A 105 -12.09 -6.34 -12.62
N ALA A 106 -13.23 -6.31 -13.31
CA ALA A 106 -14.52 -6.67 -12.75
C ALA A 106 -14.53 -8.14 -12.28
N GLU A 107 -14.06 -9.05 -13.13
CA GLU A 107 -14.00 -10.47 -12.81
C GLU A 107 -13.01 -10.79 -11.69
N PHE A 108 -11.83 -10.17 -11.71
CA PHE A 108 -10.86 -10.31 -10.62
C PHE A 108 -11.44 -9.85 -9.29
N LEU A 109 -12.10 -8.68 -9.25
CA LEU A 109 -12.73 -8.17 -8.02
C LEU A 109 -13.86 -9.08 -7.56
N ASN A 110 -14.69 -9.60 -8.47
CA ASN A 110 -15.77 -10.53 -8.13
C ASN A 110 -15.22 -11.83 -7.50
N ILE A 111 -14.14 -12.40 -8.07
CA ILE A 111 -13.44 -13.55 -7.47
C ILE A 111 -12.89 -13.19 -6.09
N TRP A 112 -12.26 -12.02 -5.96
CA TRP A 112 -11.67 -11.55 -4.72
C TRP A 112 -12.69 -11.45 -3.59
N VAL A 113 -13.79 -10.71 -3.81
CA VAL A 113 -14.81 -10.49 -2.77
C VAL A 113 -15.50 -11.79 -2.38
N ARG A 114 -15.69 -12.74 -3.31
CA ARG A 114 -16.27 -14.05 -3.01
C ARG A 114 -15.35 -14.88 -2.10
N LYS A 115 -14.04 -14.84 -2.35
CA LYS A 115 -13.05 -15.52 -1.51
C LYS A 115 -12.98 -14.89 -0.12
N GLU A 116 -12.85 -13.57 -0.03
CA GLU A 116 -12.79 -12.84 1.24
C GLU A 116 -14.08 -13.03 2.07
N ALA A 117 -15.26 -12.97 1.43
CA ALA A 117 -16.51 -13.25 2.11
C ALA A 117 -16.50 -14.65 2.75
N TYR A 118 -16.08 -15.69 2.01
CA TYR A 118 -15.99 -17.05 2.53
C TYR A 118 -14.94 -17.21 3.63
N MET A 119 -13.76 -16.58 3.49
CA MET A 119 -12.72 -16.58 4.52
C MET A 119 -13.20 -15.89 5.81
N LYS A 120 -13.98 -14.80 5.70
CA LYS A 120 -14.64 -14.12 6.82
C LYS A 120 -15.71 -14.99 7.47
N TYR A 121 -16.51 -15.71 6.69
CA TYR A 121 -17.45 -16.71 7.19
C TYR A 121 -16.74 -17.78 8.02
N CYS A 122 -15.62 -18.32 7.53
CA CYS A 122 -14.83 -19.33 8.26
C CYS A 122 -14.08 -18.77 9.47
N GLY A 123 -13.79 -17.47 9.51
CA GLY A 123 -13.07 -16.81 10.61
C GLY A 123 -11.54 -16.98 10.57
N GLU A 124 -10.99 -17.46 9.45
CA GLU A 124 -9.54 -17.68 9.30
C GLU A 124 -8.83 -16.57 8.51
N GLY A 125 -9.59 -15.73 7.80
CA GLY A 125 -9.04 -14.67 6.95
C GLY A 125 -8.00 -15.23 5.96
N LEU A 126 -6.94 -14.45 5.73
CA LEU A 126 -5.87 -14.83 4.78
C LEU A 126 -5.08 -16.09 5.17
N ARG A 127 -5.18 -16.60 6.42
CA ARG A 127 -4.49 -17.84 6.84
C ARG A 127 -5.00 -19.06 6.06
N MET A 128 -6.25 -19.01 5.60
CA MET A 128 -6.86 -20.05 4.76
C MET A 128 -6.14 -20.20 3.41
N GLY A 129 -5.58 -19.10 2.89
CA GLY A 129 -4.83 -19.07 1.63
C GLY A 129 -5.72 -19.06 0.37
N LEU A 130 -5.62 -18.00 -0.43
CA LEU A 130 -6.44 -17.75 -1.62
C LEU A 130 -6.41 -18.87 -2.69
N GLY A 131 -5.32 -19.64 -2.75
CA GLY A 131 -5.14 -20.74 -3.71
C GLY A 131 -5.61 -22.11 -3.23
N LYS A 132 -6.18 -22.23 -2.02
CA LYS A 132 -6.54 -23.53 -1.42
C LYS A 132 -7.95 -24.02 -1.75
N PHE A 133 -8.81 -23.14 -2.23
CA PHE A 133 -10.18 -23.44 -2.63
C PHE A 133 -10.59 -22.58 -3.82
N SER A 134 -11.61 -23.00 -4.55
CA SER A 134 -12.11 -22.29 -5.72
C SER A 134 -13.47 -21.64 -5.46
N VAL A 135 -13.71 -20.47 -6.06
CA VAL A 135 -15.06 -19.87 -6.19
C VAL A 135 -15.68 -20.15 -7.56
N LEU A 136 -14.95 -20.85 -8.43
CA LEU A 136 -15.40 -21.37 -9.71
C LEU A 136 -15.52 -22.89 -9.66
N ASP A 137 -16.45 -23.45 -10.44
CA ASP A 137 -16.53 -24.87 -10.72
C ASP A 137 -15.55 -25.32 -11.82
N GLU A 138 -15.53 -26.62 -12.14
CA GLU A 138 -14.65 -27.20 -13.17
C GLU A 138 -14.97 -26.70 -14.59
N LYS A 139 -16.15 -26.12 -14.81
CA LYS A 139 -16.55 -25.49 -16.08
C LYS A 139 -16.21 -24.00 -16.11
N LEU A 140 -15.49 -23.51 -15.10
CA LEU A 140 -15.14 -22.10 -14.90
C LEU A 140 -16.36 -21.19 -14.72
N ALA A 141 -17.48 -21.73 -14.23
CA ALA A 141 -18.65 -20.94 -13.84
C ALA A 141 -18.59 -20.64 -12.34
N TYR A 142 -19.14 -19.50 -11.91
CA TYR A 142 -19.22 -19.16 -10.48
C TYR A 142 -20.02 -20.21 -9.72
N ALA A 143 -19.37 -20.83 -8.73
CA ALA A 143 -20.01 -21.81 -7.88
C ALA A 143 -21.05 -21.14 -6.97
N GLN A 144 -22.22 -21.77 -6.83
CA GLN A 144 -23.24 -21.32 -5.88
C GLN A 144 -22.86 -21.64 -4.44
N GLN A 145 -22.07 -22.70 -4.24
CA GLN A 145 -21.58 -23.15 -2.94
C GLN A 145 -20.06 -23.37 -3.01
N ILE A 146 -19.34 -22.85 -2.01
CA ILE A 146 -17.90 -23.07 -1.85
C ILE A 146 -17.70 -24.22 -0.88
N CYS A 147 -16.87 -25.19 -1.27
CA CYS A 147 -16.50 -26.35 -0.45
C CYS A 147 -14.98 -26.42 -0.33
N ALA A 148 -14.41 -25.82 0.71
CA ALA A 148 -12.98 -25.93 0.99
C ALA A 148 -12.69 -27.11 1.94
N LYS A 149 -11.58 -27.81 1.70
CA LYS A 149 -11.17 -28.96 2.52
C LYS A 149 -10.99 -28.53 3.98
N ASN A 150 -11.61 -29.24 4.91
CA ASN A 150 -11.58 -28.99 6.36
C ASN A 150 -12.28 -27.70 6.82
N HIS A 151 -13.13 -27.09 5.98
CA HIS A 151 -13.91 -25.91 6.36
C HIS A 151 -15.40 -26.13 6.03
N PRO A 152 -16.31 -25.44 6.73
CA PRO A 152 -17.74 -25.55 6.45
C PRO A 152 -18.07 -25.08 5.03
N ALA A 153 -19.00 -25.76 4.38
CA ALA A 153 -19.53 -25.28 3.11
C ALA A 153 -20.34 -23.99 3.33
N ALA A 154 -20.37 -23.12 2.33
CA ALA A 154 -21.17 -21.90 2.35
C ALA A 154 -21.73 -21.58 0.98
N TYR A 155 -22.97 -21.10 0.93
CA TYR A 155 -23.54 -20.51 -0.26
C TYR A 155 -22.99 -19.10 -0.43
N VAL A 156 -22.65 -18.72 -1.66
CA VAL A 156 -22.04 -17.42 -1.98
C VAL A 156 -22.75 -16.77 -3.15
N ALA A 157 -23.02 -15.47 -3.02
CA ALA A 157 -23.63 -14.69 -4.09
C ALA A 157 -23.01 -13.29 -4.14
N SER A 158 -22.94 -12.74 -5.35
CA SER A 158 -22.66 -11.30 -5.53
C SER A 158 -23.85 -10.51 -5.00
N VAL A 159 -23.59 -9.39 -4.34
CA VAL A 159 -24.63 -8.53 -3.77
C VAL A 159 -24.48 -7.13 -4.34
N GLU A 160 -25.57 -6.60 -4.87
CA GLU A 160 -25.63 -5.22 -5.31
C GLU A 160 -25.91 -4.32 -4.10
N ILE A 161 -24.93 -3.49 -3.74
CA ILE A 161 -25.03 -2.59 -2.58
C ILE A 161 -25.26 -1.16 -3.06
N LEU A 162 -24.26 -0.58 -3.71
CA LEU A 162 -24.27 0.77 -4.25
C LEU A 162 -23.45 0.82 -5.54
N PRO A 163 -23.73 1.76 -6.46
CA PRO A 163 -22.92 1.94 -7.65
C PRO A 163 -21.45 2.19 -7.32
N GLY A 164 -20.56 1.57 -8.10
CA GLY A 164 -19.11 1.70 -7.93
C GLY A 164 -18.49 0.72 -6.93
N LEU A 165 -19.27 -0.19 -6.36
CA LEU A 165 -18.80 -1.26 -5.48
C LEU A 165 -18.96 -2.62 -6.14
N THR A 166 -18.04 -3.53 -5.79
CA THR A 166 -18.17 -4.96 -6.01
C THR A 166 -18.29 -5.61 -4.64
N ALA A 167 -19.30 -6.45 -4.42
CA ALA A 167 -19.52 -7.09 -3.13
C ALA A 167 -20.03 -8.52 -3.28
N ALA A 168 -19.69 -9.35 -2.30
CA ALA A 168 -20.25 -10.68 -2.17
C ALA A 168 -20.57 -10.98 -0.69
N ALA A 169 -21.65 -11.72 -0.50
CA ALA A 169 -22.01 -12.29 0.78
C ALA A 169 -21.96 -13.81 0.69
N CYS A 170 -21.76 -14.44 1.84
CA CYS A 170 -21.93 -15.87 1.99
C CYS A 170 -22.62 -16.22 3.30
N CYS A 171 -23.25 -17.39 3.30
CA CYS A 171 -24.10 -17.86 4.39
C CYS A 171 -24.11 -19.39 4.41
N GLU A 172 -24.45 -19.97 5.56
CA GLU A 172 -24.56 -21.43 5.72
C GLU A 172 -25.58 -22.07 4.78
N VAL A 173 -26.65 -21.34 4.42
CA VAL A 173 -27.70 -21.78 3.50
C VAL A 173 -27.85 -20.83 2.32
N ALA A 174 -28.53 -21.26 1.26
CA ALA A 174 -28.93 -20.39 0.16
C ALA A 174 -29.80 -19.23 0.67
N PHE A 175 -29.62 -18.05 0.09
CA PHE A 175 -30.28 -16.83 0.52
C PHE A 175 -30.67 -15.96 -0.69
N ASP A 176 -31.78 -15.24 -0.54
CA ASP A 176 -32.18 -14.19 -1.46
C ASP A 176 -31.33 -12.93 -1.25
N ALA A 177 -31.40 -11.98 -2.20
CA ALA A 177 -30.71 -10.70 -2.08
C ALA A 177 -30.97 -10.03 -0.71
N PRO A 178 -29.91 -9.72 0.07
CA PRO A 178 -30.07 -9.04 1.36
C PRO A 178 -30.76 -7.68 1.21
N GLU A 179 -31.56 -7.29 2.22
CA GLU A 179 -32.09 -5.94 2.30
C GLU A 179 -30.94 -4.94 2.53
N ILE A 180 -30.83 -3.91 1.68
CA ILE A 180 -29.81 -2.88 1.78
C ILE A 180 -30.37 -1.68 2.54
N ILE A 181 -29.68 -1.26 3.61
CA ILE A 181 -30.07 -0.14 4.47
C ILE A 181 -28.95 0.90 4.45
N GLU A 182 -29.12 1.95 3.67
CA GLU A 182 -28.23 3.11 3.69
C GLU A 182 -28.43 3.92 4.96
N CYS A 183 -27.32 4.25 5.63
CA CYS A 183 -27.32 4.90 6.92
C CYS A 183 -26.49 6.19 6.87
N ASP A 184 -27.10 7.29 7.32
CA ASP A 184 -26.41 8.56 7.52
C ASP A 184 -25.67 8.55 8.86
N TYR A 185 -24.40 8.14 8.83
CA TYR A 185 -23.53 8.21 9.99
C TYR A 185 -22.29 9.07 9.70
N ALA A 186 -22.23 10.19 10.41
CA ALA A 186 -21.16 11.18 10.26
C ALA A 186 -20.04 11.04 11.31
N GLY A 187 -20.05 9.95 12.11
CA GLY A 187 -19.35 9.78 13.39
C GLY A 187 -17.87 10.17 13.46
N GLU A 188 -17.32 10.12 14.68
CA GLU A 188 -15.92 10.46 14.93
C GLU A 188 -14.98 9.49 14.19
N SER A 189 -14.48 9.95 13.06
CA SER A 189 -13.49 9.22 12.29
C SER A 189 -12.12 9.35 12.97
N GLU A 190 -11.52 8.24 13.38
CA GLU A 190 -10.10 8.24 13.70
C GLU A 190 -9.31 8.20 12.38
N ARG A 191 -8.25 8.99 12.33
CA ARG A 191 -7.32 8.91 11.19
C ARG A 191 -6.56 7.59 11.37
N ASP A 192 -6.49 6.73 10.35
CA ASP A 192 -5.59 5.57 10.39
C ASP A 192 -4.20 6.01 9.90
N VAL A 193 -3.21 5.84 10.76
CA VAL A 193 -1.81 6.22 10.48
C VAL A 193 -1.23 5.40 9.32
N MET A 194 -1.66 4.14 9.16
CA MET A 194 -1.18 3.23 8.11
C MET A 194 -1.73 3.62 6.76
N ASP A 195 -3.03 3.88 6.64
CA ASP A 195 -3.64 4.32 5.38
C ASP A 195 -3.02 5.63 4.90
N GLU A 196 -2.83 6.57 5.81
CA GLU A 196 -2.18 7.83 5.49
C GLU A 196 -0.71 7.64 5.09
N ALA A 197 0.01 6.75 5.77
CA ALA A 197 1.39 6.45 5.43
C ALA A 197 1.51 5.81 4.03
N VAL A 198 0.59 4.90 3.68
CA VAL A 198 0.52 4.28 2.36
C VAL A 198 0.16 5.30 1.28
N ASP A 199 -0.81 6.19 1.52
CA ASP A 199 -1.16 7.28 0.59
C ASP A 199 0.04 8.21 0.35
N LEU A 200 0.80 8.54 1.39
CA LEU A 200 2.02 9.35 1.30
C LEU A 200 3.12 8.66 0.47
N LEU A 201 3.33 7.36 0.66
CA LEU A 201 4.35 6.57 -0.04
C LEU A 201 3.96 6.28 -1.50
N THR A 202 2.66 6.16 -1.78
CA THR A 202 2.14 6.01 -3.14
C THR A 202 2.38 7.27 -3.97
N ALA A 203 2.26 8.45 -3.35
CA ALA A 203 2.53 9.71 -4.03
C ALA A 203 4.02 9.93 -4.34
N ARG A 204 4.92 9.48 -3.46
CA ARG A 204 6.37 9.55 -3.64
C ARG A 204 7.09 8.67 -2.63
N SER A 205 8.25 8.12 -3.03
CA SER A 205 9.17 7.50 -2.07
C SER A 205 9.63 8.51 -1.01
N LEU A 206 9.65 8.08 0.25
CA LEU A 206 10.03 8.86 1.42
C LEU A 206 11.02 8.06 2.25
N THR A 207 11.91 8.76 2.97
CA THR A 207 12.64 8.14 4.08
C THR A 207 11.72 7.96 5.29
N LYS A 208 12.10 7.12 6.25
CA LYS A 208 11.38 6.99 7.54
C LYS A 208 11.20 8.34 8.23
N ALA A 209 12.27 9.16 8.27
CA ALA A 209 12.23 10.48 8.88
C ALA A 209 11.29 11.44 8.15
N GLU A 210 11.27 11.44 6.81
CA GLU A 210 10.33 12.25 6.03
C GLU A 210 8.88 11.78 6.22
N LEU A 211 8.65 10.47 6.29
CA LEU A 211 7.34 9.86 6.56
C LEU A 211 6.84 10.27 7.95
N ALA A 212 7.65 10.07 8.99
CA ALA A 212 7.33 10.44 10.36
C ALA A 212 7.00 11.94 10.49
N LYS A 213 7.79 12.81 9.85
CA LYS A 213 7.53 14.27 9.84
C LYS A 213 6.18 14.61 9.21
N LYS A 214 5.82 13.93 8.11
CA LYS A 214 4.54 14.16 7.42
C LYS A 214 3.37 13.65 8.23
N LEU A 215 3.45 12.44 8.79
CA LEU A 215 2.41 11.90 9.66
C LEU A 215 2.23 12.78 10.91
N LYS A 216 3.33 13.27 11.51
CA LYS A 216 3.25 14.24 12.61
C LYS A 216 2.53 15.53 12.20
N SER A 217 2.83 16.10 11.02
CA SER A 217 2.10 17.28 10.51
C SER A 217 0.61 17.02 10.25
N LYS A 218 0.25 15.75 10.04
CA LYS A 218 -1.12 15.28 9.89
C LYS A 218 -1.77 14.90 11.22
N GLY A 219 -1.10 15.11 12.35
CA GLY A 219 -1.66 15.02 13.69
C GLY A 219 -1.64 13.64 14.34
N PHE A 220 -0.83 12.71 13.83
CA PHE A 220 -0.62 11.40 14.45
C PHE A 220 0.36 11.44 15.62
N GLY A 221 0.18 10.54 16.58
CA GLY A 221 1.03 10.42 17.77
C GLY A 221 2.36 9.71 17.49
N PRO A 222 3.44 9.99 18.24
CA PRO A 222 4.72 9.30 18.06
C PRO A 222 4.65 7.76 18.11
N PRO A 223 3.88 7.11 19.03
CA PRO A 223 3.78 5.65 19.06
C PRO A 223 3.15 5.05 17.79
N GLU A 224 2.09 5.69 17.27
CA GLU A 224 1.40 5.28 16.05
C GLU A 224 2.31 5.41 14.82
N ILE A 225 3.05 6.52 14.75
CA ILE A 225 4.00 6.78 13.66
C ILE A 225 5.12 5.74 13.66
N GLU A 226 5.67 5.41 14.82
CA GLU A 226 6.75 4.43 14.95
C GLU A 226 6.27 3.05 14.53
N ALA A 227 5.13 2.61 15.05
CA ALA A 227 4.53 1.31 14.68
C ALA A 227 4.25 1.23 13.18
N ALA A 228 3.75 2.30 12.57
CA ALA A 228 3.48 2.34 11.14
C ALA A 228 4.77 2.31 10.30
N ALA A 229 5.77 3.10 10.67
CA ALA A 229 7.05 3.15 9.98
C ALA A 229 7.77 1.79 10.05
N GLN A 230 7.78 1.15 11.22
CA GLN A 230 8.34 -0.19 11.41
C GLN A 230 7.61 -1.21 10.54
N ARG A 231 6.28 -1.22 10.57
CA ARG A 231 5.49 -2.17 9.77
C ARG A 231 5.72 -2.01 8.28
N LEU A 232 5.84 -0.77 7.80
CA LEU A 232 6.08 -0.48 6.38
C LEU A 232 7.51 -0.84 5.95
N GLU A 233 8.49 -0.76 6.86
CA GLU A 233 9.83 -1.28 6.62
C GLU A 233 9.83 -2.81 6.52
N GLU A 234 9.18 -3.51 7.47
CA GLU A 234 9.07 -4.98 7.43
C GLU A 234 8.43 -5.48 6.13
N LEU A 235 7.50 -4.71 5.58
CA LEU A 235 6.82 -4.99 4.31
C LEU A 235 7.62 -4.53 3.08
N GLY A 236 8.75 -3.83 3.26
CA GLY A 236 9.60 -3.32 2.18
C GLY A 236 9.06 -2.08 1.46
N TYR A 237 8.06 -1.39 2.01
CA TYR A 237 7.54 -0.14 1.45
C TYR A 237 8.40 1.08 1.79
N VAL A 238 9.13 1.01 2.91
CA VAL A 238 10.13 2.01 3.30
C VAL A 238 11.47 1.31 3.42
N ASP A 239 12.45 1.78 2.66
CA ASP A 239 13.82 1.30 2.71
C ASP A 239 14.76 2.49 2.54
N ASP A 240 15.29 2.95 3.67
CA ASP A 240 16.17 4.12 3.73
C ASP A 240 17.50 3.87 3.01
N ALA A 241 18.01 2.64 2.99
CA ALA A 241 19.26 2.27 2.32
C ALA A 241 19.07 2.28 0.80
N SER A 242 18.02 1.61 0.30
CA SER A 242 17.67 1.63 -1.13
C SER A 242 17.31 3.03 -1.61
N PHE A 243 16.64 3.83 -0.77
CA PHE A 243 16.37 5.23 -1.06
C PHE A 243 17.68 6.01 -1.21
N ALA A 244 18.62 5.86 -0.26
CA ALA A 244 19.88 6.58 -0.25
C ALA A 244 20.73 6.26 -1.49
N ALA A 245 20.86 4.99 -1.85
CA ALA A 245 21.60 4.54 -3.03
C ALA A 245 21.02 5.13 -4.32
N ARG A 246 19.70 5.03 -4.52
CA ARG A 246 19.01 5.61 -5.70
C ARG A 246 19.17 7.12 -5.77
N TYR A 247 19.06 7.80 -4.63
CA TYR A 247 19.23 9.25 -4.55
C TYR A 247 20.65 9.66 -4.90
N ALA A 248 21.66 8.98 -4.36
CA ALA A 248 23.07 9.25 -4.64
C ALA A 248 23.38 9.10 -6.14
N ALA A 249 22.90 8.02 -6.77
CA ALA A 249 23.08 7.78 -8.20
C ALA A 249 22.42 8.87 -9.07
N ASP A 250 21.17 9.25 -8.77
CA ASP A 250 20.48 10.32 -9.51
C ASP A 250 21.13 11.70 -9.30
N ALA A 251 21.55 12.00 -8.07
CA ALA A 251 22.26 13.22 -7.74
C ALA A 251 23.61 13.32 -8.46
N ALA A 252 24.36 12.22 -8.53
CA ALA A 252 25.62 12.13 -9.25
C ALA A 252 25.43 12.34 -10.76
N ARG A 253 24.39 11.74 -11.36
CA ARG A 253 24.01 11.96 -12.76
C ARG A 253 23.68 13.43 -13.05
N LYS A 254 23.15 14.15 -12.06
CA LYS A 254 22.88 15.60 -12.12
C LYS A 254 24.12 16.47 -11.82
N GLY A 255 25.31 15.87 -11.71
CA GLY A 255 26.58 16.57 -11.50
C GLY A 255 26.79 17.06 -10.08
N LYS A 256 26.19 16.41 -9.07
CA LYS A 256 26.46 16.72 -7.66
C LYS A 256 27.63 15.89 -7.16
N GLY A 257 28.54 16.53 -6.43
CA GLY A 257 29.66 15.88 -5.75
C GLY A 257 29.24 15.30 -4.40
N LYS A 258 30.09 14.44 -3.83
CA LYS A 258 29.72 13.61 -2.67
C LYS A 258 29.38 14.42 -1.42
N LEU A 259 30.02 15.58 -1.20
CA LEU A 259 29.72 16.43 -0.04
C LEU A 259 28.30 16.99 -0.11
N ARG A 260 27.84 17.33 -1.32
CA ARG A 260 26.46 17.80 -1.52
C ARG A 260 25.47 16.66 -1.41
N ILE A 261 25.80 15.48 -1.95
CA ILE A 261 24.97 14.27 -1.82
C ILE A 261 24.77 13.93 -0.35
N ALA A 262 25.85 13.83 0.44
CA ALA A 262 25.80 13.56 1.88
C ALA A 262 24.92 14.59 2.62
N ARG A 263 25.10 15.89 2.33
CA ARG A 263 24.30 16.95 2.95
C ARG A 263 22.82 16.83 2.59
N GLU A 264 22.48 16.53 1.34
CA GLU A 264 21.10 16.39 0.90
C GLU A 264 20.44 15.12 1.48
N LEU A 265 21.18 14.00 1.62
CA LEU A 265 20.71 12.81 2.33
C LEU A 265 20.46 13.09 3.82
N ALA A 266 21.35 13.84 4.48
CA ALA A 266 21.16 14.26 5.87
C ALA A 266 19.93 15.18 6.04
N GLN A 267 19.66 16.07 5.09
CA GLN A 267 18.43 16.89 5.08
C GLN A 267 17.15 16.05 4.95
N LYS A 268 17.27 14.82 4.44
CA LYS A 268 16.19 13.84 4.37
C LYS A 268 16.12 12.93 5.59
N GLY A 269 16.92 13.20 6.61
CA GLY A 269 16.91 12.50 7.88
C GLY A 269 17.64 11.16 7.87
N LEU A 270 18.49 10.90 6.87
CA LEU A 270 19.42 9.78 6.88
C LEU A 270 20.65 10.16 7.71
N ASP A 271 21.15 9.21 8.50
CA ASP A 271 22.34 9.44 9.29
C ASP A 271 23.62 9.44 8.44
N ALA A 272 24.74 9.79 9.08
CA ALA A 272 26.04 9.86 8.41
C ALA A 272 26.53 8.51 7.91
N HIS A 273 26.11 7.40 8.53
CA HIS A 273 26.50 6.06 8.14
C HIS A 273 25.79 5.65 6.85
N ALA A 274 24.46 5.74 6.80
CA ALA A 274 23.66 5.45 5.62
C ALA A 274 24.04 6.33 4.43
N ALA A 275 24.33 7.62 4.68
CA ALA A 275 24.81 8.52 3.63
C ALA A 275 26.18 8.11 3.09
N LYS A 276 27.09 7.67 3.96
CA LYS A 276 28.41 7.17 3.57
C LYS A 276 28.29 5.88 2.76
N GLU A 277 27.50 4.91 3.22
CA GLU A 277 27.29 3.65 2.51
C GLU A 277 26.74 3.88 1.10
N ALA A 278 25.77 4.78 0.93
CA ALA A 278 25.24 5.11 -0.39
C ALA A 278 26.29 5.74 -1.32
N ILE A 279 27.20 6.55 -0.79
CA ILE A 279 28.30 7.18 -1.55
C ILE A 279 29.38 6.15 -1.89
N ASP A 280 29.72 5.27 -0.95
CA ASP A 280 30.71 4.22 -1.15
C ASP A 280 30.20 3.18 -2.17
N ALA A 281 28.92 2.81 -2.10
CA ALA A 281 28.26 1.96 -3.10
C ALA A 281 28.29 2.59 -4.50
N LEU A 282 27.98 3.88 -4.61
CA LEU A 282 28.09 4.62 -5.87
C LEU A 282 29.52 4.64 -6.42
N ALA A 283 30.53 4.69 -5.55
CA ALA A 283 31.94 4.71 -5.96
C ALA A 283 32.45 3.33 -6.40
N ALA A 284 31.80 2.25 -5.97
CA ALA A 284 32.11 0.88 -6.33
C ALA A 284 31.40 0.39 -7.60
N GLU A 285 30.44 1.15 -8.13
CA GLU A 285 29.66 0.78 -9.31
C GLU A 285 30.47 1.02 -10.60
N GLU A 286 30.87 -0.06 -11.28
CA GLU A 286 31.80 0.00 -12.43
C GLU A 286 31.28 0.83 -13.61
N ASP A 287 29.98 0.80 -13.87
CA ASP A 287 29.33 1.53 -14.98
C ASP A 287 29.10 3.02 -14.66
N VAL A 288 29.47 3.48 -13.46
CA VAL A 288 29.32 4.87 -13.04
C VAL A 288 30.67 5.55 -13.03
N LEU A 289 30.79 6.63 -13.84
CA LEU A 289 31.97 7.50 -13.81
C LEU A 289 32.29 7.92 -12.38
N SER A 290 33.55 7.76 -11.96
CA SER A 290 34.04 8.15 -10.65
C SER A 290 33.80 9.64 -10.39
N GLU A 291 33.86 10.05 -9.11
CA GLU A 291 33.73 11.46 -8.74
C GLU A 291 34.72 12.37 -9.48
N ARG A 292 35.96 11.90 -9.69
CA ARG A 292 36.99 12.63 -10.44
C ARG A 292 36.65 12.76 -11.92
N GLU A 293 36.17 11.69 -12.55
CA GLU A 293 35.79 11.69 -13.96
C GLU A 293 34.58 12.60 -14.20
N ARG A 294 33.58 12.58 -13.32
CA ARG A 294 32.43 13.50 -13.39
C ARG A 294 32.87 14.96 -13.25
N ALA A 295 33.78 15.26 -12.32
CA ALA A 295 34.31 16.60 -12.13
C ALA A 295 35.12 17.08 -13.36
N MET A 296 35.94 16.20 -13.93
CA MET A 296 36.71 16.48 -15.15
C MET A 296 35.79 16.74 -16.34
N ALA A 297 34.73 15.94 -16.52
CA ALA A 297 33.76 16.12 -17.60
C ALA A 297 33.03 17.48 -17.52
N GLU A 298 32.60 17.90 -16.33
CA GLU A 298 32.00 19.22 -16.12
C GLU A 298 33.01 20.34 -16.42
N ALA A 299 34.27 20.20 -15.98
CA ALA A 299 35.33 21.17 -16.28
C ALA A 299 35.58 21.28 -17.81
N GLN A 300 35.74 20.16 -18.51
CA GLN A 300 35.94 20.11 -19.96
C GLN A 300 34.79 20.78 -20.73
N LYS A 301 33.54 20.53 -20.30
CA LYS A 301 32.36 21.20 -20.85
C LYS A 301 32.41 22.72 -20.71
N MET A 302 32.98 23.22 -19.61
CA MET A 302 33.16 24.66 -19.39
C MET A 302 34.34 25.26 -20.18
N LEU A 303 35.35 24.46 -20.49
CA LEU A 303 36.52 24.87 -21.30
C LEU A 303 36.19 24.97 -22.78
N ARG A 304 35.29 24.12 -23.30
CA ARG A 304 34.95 24.05 -24.73
C ARG A 304 36.17 23.84 -25.66
N GLY A 305 37.21 23.19 -25.15
CA GLY A 305 38.45 22.91 -25.89
C GLY A 305 39.47 24.07 -25.90
N GLU A 306 39.20 25.17 -25.18
CA GLU A 306 40.12 26.30 -25.07
C GLU A 306 41.11 26.13 -23.90
N ARG A 307 42.31 26.70 -24.04
CA ARG A 307 43.29 26.75 -22.95
C ARG A 307 42.79 27.71 -21.87
N PRO A 308 42.65 27.28 -20.60
CA PRO A 308 42.08 28.14 -19.56
C PRO A 308 43.02 29.26 -19.15
N ASP A 309 42.47 30.46 -18.94
CA ASP A 309 43.10 31.51 -18.16
C ASP A 309 42.79 31.35 -16.65
N GLU A 310 43.49 32.11 -15.80
CA GLU A 310 43.27 32.08 -14.34
C GLU A 310 41.81 32.38 -13.95
N LYS A 311 41.11 33.23 -14.71
CA LYS A 311 39.69 33.54 -14.46
C LYS A 311 38.80 32.34 -14.74
N THR A 312 39.09 31.57 -15.79
CA THR A 312 38.38 30.35 -16.17
C THR A 312 38.61 29.25 -15.14
N LEU A 313 39.85 29.05 -14.69
CA LEU A 313 40.17 28.10 -13.62
C LEU A 313 39.40 28.43 -12.33
N ALA A 314 39.38 29.71 -11.91
CA ALA A 314 38.64 30.14 -10.72
C ALA A 314 37.11 29.97 -10.89
N ARG A 315 36.58 30.11 -12.10
CA ARG A 315 35.15 29.86 -12.40
C ARG A 315 34.81 28.37 -12.32
N ILE A 316 35.67 27.50 -12.85
CA ILE A 316 35.51 26.03 -12.77
C ILE A 316 35.59 25.57 -11.31
N ALA A 317 36.59 26.03 -10.55
CA ALA A 317 36.74 25.69 -9.14
C ALA A 317 35.51 26.08 -8.31
N ARG A 318 34.96 27.28 -8.51
CA ARG A 318 33.72 27.73 -7.85
C ARG A 318 32.51 26.89 -8.25
N ARG A 319 32.40 26.51 -9.53
CA ARG A 319 31.32 25.66 -10.02
C ARG A 319 31.36 24.29 -9.33
N LEU A 320 32.52 23.61 -9.35
CA LEU A 320 32.69 22.30 -8.72
C LEU A 320 32.47 22.37 -7.20
N SER A 321 32.97 23.42 -6.54
CA SER A 321 32.69 23.65 -5.12
C SER A 321 31.18 23.82 -4.84
N SER A 322 30.45 24.58 -5.67
CA SER A 322 28.99 24.75 -5.54
C SER A 322 28.19 23.47 -5.81
N GLN A 323 28.75 22.55 -6.60
CA GLN A 323 28.22 21.21 -6.83
C GLN A 323 28.57 20.24 -5.69
N GLY A 324 29.47 20.61 -4.79
CA GLY A 324 29.88 19.82 -3.63
C GLY A 324 30.92 18.75 -3.91
N TYR A 325 31.77 18.97 -4.90
CA TYR A 325 32.97 18.15 -5.08
C TYR A 325 33.98 18.42 -3.96
N GLU A 326 34.75 17.40 -3.58
CA GLU A 326 35.78 17.56 -2.56
C GLU A 326 36.92 18.48 -3.01
N PRO A 327 37.55 19.24 -2.09
CA PRO A 327 38.68 20.11 -2.41
C PRO A 327 39.85 19.38 -3.11
N SER A 328 40.12 18.13 -2.71
CA SER A 328 41.15 17.28 -3.31
C SER A 328 40.86 16.96 -4.78
N VAL A 329 39.59 16.66 -5.10
CA VAL A 329 39.13 16.40 -6.47
C VAL A 329 39.19 17.68 -7.30
N ILE A 330 38.77 18.82 -6.75
CA ILE A 330 38.83 20.11 -7.43
C ILE A 330 40.28 20.45 -7.78
N TRP A 331 41.21 20.29 -6.82
CA TRP A 331 42.62 20.59 -7.04
C TRP A 331 43.25 19.68 -8.11
N ASP A 332 42.93 18.37 -8.10
CA ASP A 332 43.37 17.42 -9.12
C ASP A 332 42.88 17.81 -10.52
N VAL A 333 41.59 18.17 -10.65
CA VAL A 333 41.01 18.61 -11.93
C VAL A 333 41.68 19.89 -12.42
N ILE A 334 41.80 20.92 -11.57
CA ILE A 334 42.43 22.20 -11.94
C ILE A 334 43.89 22.01 -12.36
N SER A 335 44.63 21.14 -11.68
CA SER A 335 46.04 20.87 -12.01
C SER A 335 46.22 20.18 -13.36
N LYS A 336 45.27 19.31 -13.76
CA LYS A 336 45.30 18.56 -15.02
C LYS A 336 44.89 19.37 -16.25
N ILE A 337 44.05 20.39 -16.09
CA ILE A 337 43.54 21.20 -17.21
C ILE A 337 44.34 22.49 -17.46
N ARG A 338 45.33 22.78 -16.61
CA ARG A 338 46.14 24.00 -16.65
C ARG A 338 47.12 24.04 -17.83
#